data_AF-A0A838VM52-F1
#
_entry.id   AF-A0A838VM52-F1
#
_cell.length_a   1.000
_cell.length_b   1.000
_cell.length_c   1.000
_cell.angle_alpha   90.00
_cell.angle_beta   90.00
_cell.angle_gamma   90.00
#
_symmetry.space_group_name_H-M   'P 1'
#
loop_
_entity.id
_entity.type
_entity.pdbx_description
1 polymer ?
#
loop_
_entity_poly.entity_id
_entity_poly.type
_entity_poly.pdbx_seq_one_letter_code
_entity_poly.pdbx_strand_id
1 'polypeptide(L)'
;SHLHPAAIHQLAEIITSLTNTSQVIITTHNPLFVDRQSLKSNVIIDNGKASPAETIKAIREILGVKASDNLINANYVLVVEGENDALALRYLLPFLSEELGKFLKNNLLVIEPIGGAGNLPYKLSHLNNTLCLYHVLLDNDDAGRHSYERAFQERLITDKNYTMLNCVGMSDSEFEDCLDPSVYKQKILDIYGVDVDLDSPKIKSRSKWSERMKDVFKLQGKLWNDRTGRTGTEHDLKRAVAECVAEKPEASLNVHKRNSIDALVSALEALISIEAR
;
A
#
# COMPACT_ATOMS: atom_id res chain seq x y z
N SER A 1 -5.81 3.66 -31.34
CA SER A 1 -5.30 2.30 -31.05
C SER A 1 -3.88 2.02 -31.60
N HIS A 2 -3.09 3.03 -31.99
CA HIS A 2 -1.73 2.84 -32.55
C HIS A 2 -0.64 3.65 -31.83
N LEU A 3 -0.89 4.11 -30.61
CA LEU A 3 0.08 4.88 -29.84
C LEU A 3 0.85 3.93 -28.90
N HIS A 4 2.16 4.07 -28.88
CA HIS A 4 3.00 3.45 -27.86
C HIS A 4 2.49 3.88 -26.46
N PRO A 5 2.52 3.01 -25.43
CA PRO A 5 1.98 3.33 -24.10
C PRO A 5 2.42 4.71 -23.56
N ALA A 6 3.71 5.04 -23.69
CA ALA A 6 4.25 6.35 -23.31
C ALA A 6 3.55 7.54 -24.02
N ALA A 7 3.18 7.39 -25.29
CA ALA A 7 2.49 8.44 -26.05
C ALA A 7 1.02 8.59 -25.62
N ILE A 8 0.38 7.51 -25.15
CA ILE A 8 -0.97 7.59 -24.58
C ILE A 8 -0.94 8.34 -23.24
N HIS A 9 0.07 8.09 -22.40
CA HIS A 9 0.26 8.82 -21.15
C HIS A 9 0.51 10.32 -21.38
N GLN A 10 1.36 10.67 -22.35
CA GLN A 10 1.56 12.09 -22.73
C GLN A 10 0.28 12.73 -23.24
N LEU A 11 -0.49 12.01 -24.06
CA LEU A 11 -1.78 12.51 -24.54
C LEU A 11 -2.76 12.74 -23.38
N ALA A 12 -2.80 11.83 -22.41
CA ALA A 12 -3.61 11.99 -21.20
C ALA A 12 -3.18 13.23 -20.41
N GLU A 13 -1.88 13.44 -20.19
CA GLU A 13 -1.36 14.66 -19.52
C GLU A 13 -1.77 15.95 -20.24
N ILE A 14 -1.65 15.98 -21.58
CA ILE A 14 -2.05 17.15 -22.38
C ILE A 14 -3.55 17.39 -22.24
N ILE A 15 -4.37 16.35 -22.40
CA ILE A 15 -5.84 16.46 -22.26
C ILE A 15 -6.21 16.96 -20.87
N THR A 16 -5.60 16.42 -19.81
CA THR A 16 -5.82 16.87 -18.43
C THR A 16 -5.34 18.32 -18.23
N SER A 17 -4.25 18.75 -18.86
CA SER A 17 -3.81 20.15 -18.75
C SER A 17 -4.82 21.14 -19.33
N LEU A 18 -5.55 20.75 -20.39
CA LEU A 18 -6.57 21.57 -21.03
C LEU A 18 -7.81 21.76 -20.14
N THR A 19 -8.12 20.79 -19.26
CA THR A 19 -9.28 20.90 -18.35
C THR A 19 -9.17 22.05 -17.36
N ASN A 20 -7.96 22.55 -17.10
CA ASN A 20 -7.74 23.72 -16.23
C ASN A 20 -8.28 25.03 -16.83
N THR A 21 -8.45 25.10 -18.15
CA THR A 21 -8.83 26.35 -18.85
C THR A 21 -10.07 26.21 -19.73
N SER A 22 -10.45 24.98 -20.08
CA SER A 22 -11.50 24.69 -21.05
C SER A 22 -12.33 23.49 -20.60
N GLN A 23 -13.60 23.47 -21.01
CA GLN A 23 -14.40 22.24 -20.92
C GLN A 23 -13.91 21.26 -21.99
N VAL A 24 -13.54 20.05 -21.56
CA VAL A 24 -13.04 18.99 -22.44
C VAL A 24 -14.04 17.84 -22.44
N ILE A 25 -14.53 17.46 -23.63
CA ILE A 25 -15.39 16.29 -23.83
C ILE A 25 -14.63 15.34 -24.73
N ILE A 26 -14.45 14.10 -24.26
CA ILE A 26 -13.77 13.04 -25.00
C ILE A 26 -14.67 11.83 -25.15
N THR A 27 -14.61 11.19 -26.31
CA THR A 27 -15.19 9.87 -26.53
C THR A 27 -14.06 8.86 -26.58
N THR A 28 -14.13 7.81 -25.76
CA THR A 28 -13.04 6.85 -25.66
C THR A 28 -13.53 5.47 -25.23
N HIS A 29 -12.80 4.44 -25.65
CA HIS A 29 -12.86 3.09 -25.09
C HIS A 29 -11.59 2.75 -24.30
N ASN A 30 -10.70 3.72 -24.09
CA ASN A 30 -9.44 3.49 -23.38
C ASN A 30 -9.61 3.84 -21.89
N PRO A 31 -9.42 2.86 -20.97
CA PRO A 31 -9.48 3.07 -19.52
C PRO A 31 -8.64 4.24 -19.01
N LEU A 32 -7.52 4.57 -19.67
CA LEU A 32 -6.62 5.64 -19.23
C LEU A 32 -7.26 7.03 -19.21
N PHE A 33 -8.37 7.26 -19.93
CA PHE A 33 -9.06 8.55 -19.90
C PHE A 33 -10.34 8.54 -19.07
N VAL A 34 -10.60 7.46 -18.32
CA VAL A 34 -11.68 7.45 -17.32
C VAL A 34 -11.31 8.39 -16.19
N ASP A 35 -12.20 9.31 -15.85
CA ASP A 35 -12.06 10.16 -14.68
C ASP A 35 -12.40 9.32 -13.42
N ARG A 36 -11.36 8.82 -12.77
CA ARG A 36 -11.49 8.02 -11.55
C ARG A 36 -11.81 8.87 -10.31
N GLN A 37 -11.59 10.18 -10.37
CA GLN A 37 -11.82 11.08 -9.23
C GLN A 37 -13.27 11.54 -9.19
N SER A 38 -13.91 11.72 -10.33
CA SER A 38 -15.34 12.05 -10.43
C SER A 38 -16.07 11.05 -11.32
N LEU A 39 -16.68 10.03 -10.71
CA LEU A 39 -17.42 9.00 -11.45
C LEU A 39 -18.53 9.61 -12.32
N LYS A 40 -19.21 10.65 -11.84
CA LYS A 40 -20.29 11.35 -12.55
C LYS A 40 -19.82 12.07 -13.81
N SER A 41 -18.52 12.38 -13.93
CA SER A 41 -17.93 12.95 -15.15
C SER A 41 -17.87 11.94 -16.30
N ASN A 42 -17.96 10.64 -15.99
CA ASN A 42 -17.95 9.59 -17.00
C ASN A 42 -19.38 9.30 -17.45
N VAL A 43 -19.66 9.54 -18.74
CA VAL A 43 -20.95 9.20 -19.34
C VAL A 43 -20.79 7.90 -20.13
N ILE A 44 -21.51 6.87 -19.71
CA ILE A 44 -21.55 5.58 -20.39
C ILE A 44 -22.56 5.66 -21.53
N ILE A 45 -22.13 5.26 -22.73
CA ILE A 45 -22.98 5.10 -23.90
C ILE A 45 -23.13 3.60 -24.16
N ASP A 46 -24.31 3.06 -23.89
CA ASP A 46 -24.63 1.65 -24.14
C ASP A 46 -26.01 1.50 -24.77
N ASN A 47 -26.13 0.65 -25.79
CA ASN A 47 -27.38 0.36 -26.49
C ASN A 47 -28.17 1.62 -26.91
N GLY A 48 -27.46 2.68 -27.34
CA GLY A 48 -28.06 3.94 -27.78
C GLY A 48 -28.57 4.85 -26.65
N LYS A 49 -28.28 4.52 -25.38
CA LYS A 49 -28.62 5.34 -24.21
C LYS A 49 -27.36 5.91 -23.58
N ALA A 50 -27.48 7.14 -23.07
CA ALA A 50 -26.43 7.83 -22.34
C ALA A 50 -26.83 7.96 -20.87
N SER A 51 -25.98 7.51 -19.96
CA SER A 51 -26.18 7.66 -18.52
C SER A 51 -24.85 7.93 -17.82
N PRO A 52 -24.80 8.80 -16.79
CA PRO A 52 -23.63 8.94 -15.94
C PRO A 52 -23.26 7.60 -15.29
N ALA A 53 -21.97 7.34 -15.10
CA ALA A 53 -21.51 6.16 -14.38
C ALA A 53 -21.78 6.31 -12.88
N GLU A 54 -22.40 5.28 -12.29
CA GLU A 54 -22.65 5.23 -10.84
C GLU A 54 -21.56 4.50 -10.07
N THR A 55 -20.83 3.58 -10.72
CA THR A 55 -19.77 2.78 -10.10
C THR A 55 -18.61 2.55 -11.06
N ILE A 56 -17.40 2.35 -10.54
CA ILE A 56 -16.25 1.95 -11.36
C ILE A 56 -16.48 0.59 -12.04
N LYS A 57 -17.25 -0.30 -11.39
CA LYS A 57 -17.62 -1.61 -11.91
C LYS A 57 -18.39 -1.49 -13.23
N ALA A 58 -19.38 -0.59 -13.30
CA ALA A 58 -20.11 -0.35 -14.53
C ALA A 58 -19.20 0.13 -15.67
N ILE A 59 -18.22 0.99 -15.36
CA ILE A 59 -17.22 1.46 -16.33
C ILE A 59 -16.32 0.29 -16.79
N ARG A 60 -15.88 -0.57 -15.87
CA ARG A 60 -15.07 -1.75 -16.21
C ARG A 60 -15.84 -2.70 -17.12
N GLU A 61 -17.11 -2.97 -16.83
CA GLU A 61 -17.96 -3.87 -17.61
C GLU A 61 -18.13 -3.35 -19.06
N ILE A 62 -18.45 -2.07 -19.24
CA ILE A 62 -18.63 -1.51 -20.60
C ILE A 62 -17.31 -1.44 -21.39
N LEU A 63 -16.18 -1.20 -20.71
CA LEU A 63 -14.86 -1.19 -21.33
C LEU A 63 -14.27 -2.61 -21.51
N GLY A 64 -14.92 -3.65 -21.01
CA GLY A 64 -14.41 -5.02 -21.03
C GLY A 64 -13.15 -5.22 -20.18
N VAL A 65 -12.93 -4.37 -19.18
CA VAL A 65 -11.79 -4.44 -18.26
C VAL A 65 -12.03 -5.58 -17.27
N LYS A 66 -11.14 -6.57 -17.29
CA LYS A 66 -11.17 -7.69 -16.35
C LYS A 66 -10.35 -7.36 -15.10
N ALA A 67 -11.04 -7.16 -13.98
CA ALA A 67 -10.41 -7.11 -12.67
C ALA A 67 -10.25 -8.53 -12.10
N SER A 68 -9.21 -8.75 -11.29
CA SER A 68 -9.14 -9.95 -10.44
C SER A 68 -10.26 -9.94 -9.39
N ASP A 69 -10.62 -11.12 -8.87
CA ASP A 69 -11.77 -11.28 -7.96
C ASP A 69 -11.74 -10.30 -6.78
N ASN A 70 -10.57 -10.08 -6.18
CA ASN A 70 -10.37 -9.15 -5.06
C ASN A 70 -10.61 -7.67 -5.46
N LEU A 71 -10.38 -7.33 -6.73
CA LEU A 71 -10.48 -5.95 -7.23
C LEU A 71 -11.84 -5.62 -7.86
N ILE A 72 -12.73 -6.60 -8.05
CA ILE A 72 -14.02 -6.40 -8.76
C ILE A 72 -14.79 -5.21 -8.22
N ASN A 73 -14.90 -5.11 -6.88
CA ASN A 73 -15.62 -4.04 -6.18
C ASN A 73 -14.69 -2.92 -5.67
N ALA A 74 -13.37 -3.08 -5.81
CA ALA A 74 -12.41 -2.14 -5.27
C ALA A 74 -12.32 -0.88 -6.13
N ASN A 75 -12.52 0.27 -5.49
CA ASN A 75 -12.21 1.59 -6.05
C ASN A 75 -10.78 2.00 -5.68
N TYR A 76 -10.35 1.62 -4.48
CA TYR A 76 -9.11 2.05 -3.85
C TYR A 76 -8.25 0.85 -3.48
N VAL A 77 -6.93 1.01 -3.64
CA VAL A 77 -5.96 -0.01 -3.29
C VAL A 77 -4.82 0.59 -2.48
N LEU A 78 -4.58 0.05 -1.29
CA LEU A 78 -3.34 0.28 -0.56
C LEU A 78 -2.33 -0.79 -1.00
N VAL A 79 -1.27 -0.38 -1.68
CA VAL A 79 -0.19 -1.27 -2.10
C VAL A 79 0.85 -1.32 -1.01
N VAL A 80 1.25 -2.54 -0.60
CA VAL A 80 2.26 -2.77 0.44
C VAL A 80 3.32 -3.74 -0.04
N GLU A 81 4.48 -3.78 0.60
CA GLU A 81 5.58 -4.67 0.18
C GLU A 81 5.27 -6.15 0.42
N GLY A 82 4.85 -6.48 1.64
CA GLY A 82 4.71 -7.84 2.12
C GLY A 82 3.30 -8.23 2.58
N GLU A 83 3.05 -9.54 2.61
CA GLU A 83 1.81 -10.14 3.11
C GLU A 83 1.60 -9.86 4.61
N ASN A 84 2.69 -9.77 5.37
CA ASN A 84 2.65 -9.52 6.82
C ASN A 84 2.20 -8.08 7.11
N ASP A 85 2.67 -7.10 6.33
CA ASP A 85 2.22 -5.71 6.42
C ASP A 85 0.72 -5.64 6.06
N ALA A 86 0.32 -6.33 4.99
CA ALA A 86 -1.08 -6.38 4.59
C ALA A 86 -1.97 -6.97 5.68
N LEU A 87 -1.52 -8.03 6.35
CA LEU A 87 -2.21 -8.63 7.48
C LEU A 87 -2.35 -7.65 8.64
N ALA A 88 -1.25 -7.05 9.09
CA ALA A 88 -1.25 -6.10 10.20
C ALA A 88 -2.14 -4.88 9.92
N LEU A 89 -1.97 -4.26 8.75
CA LEU A 89 -2.73 -3.06 8.34
C LEU A 89 -4.22 -3.33 8.19
N ARG A 90 -4.63 -4.55 7.85
CA ARG A 90 -6.05 -4.93 7.76
C ARG A 90 -6.78 -4.79 9.10
N TYR A 91 -6.09 -5.00 10.22
CA TYR A 91 -6.65 -4.83 11.57
C TYR A 91 -6.33 -3.45 12.16
N LEU A 92 -5.19 -2.88 11.81
CA LEU A 92 -4.75 -1.59 12.32
C LEU A 92 -5.56 -0.42 11.73
N LEU A 93 -5.79 -0.39 10.41
CA LEU A 93 -6.48 0.72 9.76
C LEU A 93 -7.93 0.93 10.26
N PRO A 94 -8.77 -0.11 10.44
CA PRO A 94 -10.10 0.07 11.02
C PRO A 94 -10.09 0.63 12.45
N PHE A 95 -9.02 0.35 13.22
CA PHE A 95 -8.86 0.92 14.56
C PHE A 95 -8.44 2.40 14.51
N LEU A 96 -7.58 2.76 13.55
CA LEU A 96 -7.09 4.13 13.39
C LEU A 96 -8.10 5.07 12.73
N SER A 97 -8.97 4.54 11.86
CA SER A 97 -10.00 5.31 11.16
C SER A 97 -11.25 4.47 10.93
N GLU A 98 -12.37 4.92 11.48
CA GLU A 98 -13.68 4.29 11.29
C GLU A 98 -14.08 4.27 9.80
N GLU A 99 -13.70 5.31 9.06
CA GLU A 99 -14.01 5.44 7.64
C GLU A 99 -13.24 4.42 6.81
N LEU A 100 -11.92 4.29 7.02
CA LEU A 100 -11.12 3.25 6.39
C LEU A 100 -11.65 1.85 6.74
N GLY A 101 -12.08 1.63 7.98
CA GLY A 101 -12.73 0.40 8.41
C GLY A 101 -13.99 0.05 7.60
N LYS A 102 -14.85 1.03 7.31
CA LYS A 102 -16.05 0.84 6.47
C LYS A 102 -15.66 0.48 5.03
N PHE A 103 -14.68 1.16 4.45
CA PHE A 103 -14.24 0.91 3.08
C PHE A 103 -13.60 -0.48 2.92
N LEU A 104 -12.78 -0.90 3.88
CA LEU A 104 -12.22 -2.25 3.92
C LEU A 104 -13.33 -3.31 4.04
N LYS A 105 -14.28 -3.12 4.96
CA LYS A 105 -15.39 -4.05 5.18
C LYS A 105 -16.29 -4.23 3.95
N ASN A 106 -16.49 -3.15 3.18
CA ASN A 106 -17.30 -3.16 1.97
C ASN A 106 -16.49 -3.54 0.70
N ASN A 107 -15.21 -3.89 0.85
CA ASN A 107 -14.30 -4.22 -0.25
C ASN A 107 -14.14 -3.08 -1.29
N LEU A 108 -14.35 -1.82 -0.85
CA LEU A 108 -14.10 -0.62 -1.65
C LEU A 108 -12.63 -0.21 -1.59
N LEU A 109 -11.99 -0.42 -0.44
CA LEU A 109 -10.55 -0.36 -0.24
C LEU A 109 -10.01 -1.79 -0.06
N VAL A 110 -8.94 -2.12 -0.78
CA VAL A 110 -8.26 -3.42 -0.68
C VAL A 110 -6.78 -3.19 -0.40
N ILE A 111 -6.17 -4.05 0.41
CA ILE A 111 -4.72 -4.02 0.67
C ILE A 111 -4.06 -5.11 -0.17
N GLU A 112 -3.17 -4.72 -1.08
CA GLU A 112 -2.52 -5.59 -2.06
C GLU A 112 -1.01 -5.66 -1.82
N PRO A 113 -0.49 -6.81 -1.37
CA PRO A 113 0.95 -7.02 -1.28
C PRO A 113 1.56 -7.26 -2.67
N ILE A 114 2.80 -6.82 -2.87
CA ILE A 114 3.55 -7.01 -4.13
C ILE A 114 4.56 -8.18 -4.07
N GLY A 115 4.79 -8.75 -2.89
CA GLY A 115 5.71 -9.88 -2.70
C GLY A 115 7.17 -9.48 -2.89
N GLY A 116 7.51 -8.26 -2.47
CA GLY A 116 8.83 -7.65 -2.57
C GLY A 116 8.88 -6.43 -3.50
N ALA A 117 9.65 -5.41 -3.08
CA ALA A 117 9.75 -4.10 -3.72
C ALA A 117 10.00 -4.17 -5.25
N GLY A 118 10.67 -5.20 -5.76
CA GLY A 118 10.95 -5.43 -7.18
C GLY A 118 9.73 -5.33 -8.12
N ASN A 119 8.55 -5.70 -7.64
CA ASN A 119 7.33 -5.86 -8.45
C ASN A 119 6.42 -4.63 -8.50
N LEU A 120 6.78 -3.52 -7.85
CA LEU A 120 5.93 -2.35 -7.72
C LEU A 120 5.46 -1.80 -9.09
N PRO A 121 6.33 -1.52 -10.09
CA PRO A 121 5.87 -0.96 -11.37
C PRO A 121 4.85 -1.86 -12.08
N TYR A 122 5.07 -3.17 -12.06
CA TYR A 122 4.13 -4.14 -12.62
C TYR A 122 2.76 -4.07 -11.93
N LYS A 123 2.73 -4.05 -10.59
CA LYS A 123 1.46 -3.94 -9.84
C LYS A 123 0.76 -2.61 -10.13
N LEU A 124 1.46 -1.48 -10.12
CA LEU A 124 0.86 -0.17 -10.37
C LEU A 124 0.31 -0.04 -11.80
N SER A 125 1.02 -0.58 -12.78
CA SER A 125 0.55 -0.68 -14.17
C SER A 125 -0.74 -1.50 -14.27
N HIS A 126 -0.79 -2.64 -13.58
CA HIS A 126 -2.02 -3.45 -13.50
C HIS A 126 -3.18 -2.67 -12.87
N LEU A 127 -2.95 -1.98 -11.74
CA LEU A 127 -3.97 -1.19 -11.05
C LEU A 127 -4.50 -0.01 -11.87
N ASN A 128 -3.64 0.64 -12.65
CA ASN A 128 -4.05 1.66 -13.61
C ASN A 128 -4.99 1.08 -14.68
N ASN A 129 -4.65 -0.10 -15.22
CA ASN A 129 -5.47 -0.78 -16.24
C ASN A 129 -6.80 -1.30 -15.67
N THR A 130 -6.85 -1.67 -14.40
CA THR A 130 -8.09 -2.04 -13.71
C THR A 130 -8.84 -0.83 -13.15
N LEU A 131 -8.43 0.41 -13.46
CA LEU A 131 -9.10 1.63 -13.03
C LEU A 131 -9.16 1.83 -11.51
N CYS A 132 -8.27 1.21 -10.74
CA CYS A 132 -8.15 1.48 -9.31
C CYS A 132 -7.40 2.80 -9.07
N LEU A 133 -7.83 3.54 -8.05
CA LEU A 133 -6.98 4.52 -7.39
C LEU A 133 -6.12 3.80 -6.34
N TYR A 134 -4.89 4.25 -6.11
CA TYR A 134 -4.02 3.60 -5.15
C TYR A 134 -3.11 4.56 -4.41
N HIS A 135 -2.71 4.12 -3.21
CA HIS A 135 -1.65 4.69 -2.41
C HIS A 135 -0.63 3.59 -2.09
N VAL A 136 0.66 3.92 -2.06
CA VAL A 136 1.74 2.94 -1.87
C VAL A 136 2.41 3.16 -0.52
N LEU A 137 2.55 2.11 0.28
CA LEU A 137 3.38 2.09 1.47
C LEU A 137 4.63 1.25 1.19
N LEU A 138 5.81 1.82 1.36
CA LEU A 138 7.08 1.08 1.24
C LEU A 138 7.92 1.24 2.51
N ASP A 139 8.75 0.24 2.77
CA ASP A 139 9.80 0.31 3.75
C ASP A 139 10.79 1.39 3.30
N ASN A 140 11.27 2.20 4.25
CA ASN A 140 12.30 3.18 3.95
C ASN A 140 13.66 2.51 4.03
N ASP A 141 13.96 1.59 3.13
CA ASP A 141 15.29 1.01 2.96
C ASP A 141 15.75 1.13 1.51
N ASP A 142 16.91 0.59 1.18
CA ASP A 142 17.42 0.65 -0.20
C ASP A 142 16.44 0.02 -1.19
N ALA A 143 15.83 -1.12 -0.87
CA ALA A 143 14.93 -1.79 -1.80
C ALA A 143 13.66 -0.97 -2.05
N GLY A 144 13.07 -0.41 -0.99
CA GLY A 144 11.91 0.48 -1.09
C GLY A 144 12.21 1.74 -1.89
N ARG A 145 13.32 2.43 -1.59
CA ARG A 145 13.75 3.64 -2.32
C ARG A 145 14.02 3.39 -3.81
N HIS A 146 14.71 2.30 -4.15
CA HIS A 146 14.95 1.93 -5.55
C HIS A 146 13.66 1.55 -6.28
N SER A 147 12.70 0.93 -5.59
CA SER A 147 11.41 0.59 -6.17
C SER A 147 10.57 1.82 -6.47
N TYR A 148 10.51 2.76 -5.53
CA TYR A 148 9.92 4.07 -5.72
C TYR A 148 10.50 4.77 -6.95
N GLU A 149 11.83 4.89 -7.04
CA GLU A 149 12.50 5.62 -8.12
C GLU A 149 12.15 5.03 -9.50
N ARG A 150 12.11 3.71 -9.62
CA ARG A 150 11.69 3.05 -10.88
C ARG A 150 10.23 3.35 -11.22
N ALA A 151 9.31 3.21 -10.26
CA ALA A 151 7.89 3.50 -10.49
C ALA A 151 7.66 4.98 -10.83
N PHE A 152 8.46 5.88 -10.24
CA PHE A 152 8.41 7.32 -10.50
C PHE A 152 8.88 7.66 -11.91
N GLN A 153 10.01 7.08 -12.34
CA GLN A 153 10.52 7.23 -13.71
C GLN A 153 9.52 6.72 -14.76
N GLU A 154 8.77 5.67 -14.45
CA GLU A 154 7.70 5.14 -15.29
C GLU A 154 6.37 5.90 -15.21
N ARG A 155 6.30 6.98 -14.40
CA ARG A 155 5.08 7.80 -14.17
C ARG A 155 3.90 7.00 -13.62
N LEU A 156 4.19 5.94 -12.87
CA LEU A 156 3.19 5.11 -12.19
C LEU A 156 2.93 5.58 -10.76
N ILE A 157 3.80 6.42 -10.20
CA ILE A 157 3.66 6.99 -8.87
C ILE A 157 3.98 8.47 -8.91
N THR A 158 3.44 9.24 -7.97
CA THR A 158 3.53 10.69 -7.85
C THR A 158 3.86 11.05 -6.41
N ASP A 159 4.28 12.28 -6.15
CA ASP A 159 4.57 12.76 -4.80
C ASP A 159 3.40 12.68 -3.81
N LYS A 160 2.17 12.47 -4.30
CA LYS A 160 0.96 12.45 -3.47
C LYS A 160 0.51 11.05 -3.06
N ASN A 161 0.88 10.00 -3.81
CA ASN A 161 0.28 8.68 -3.65
C ASN A 161 1.25 7.62 -3.13
N TYR A 162 2.19 8.04 -2.26
CA TYR A 162 3.02 7.12 -1.49
C TYR A 162 3.30 7.62 -0.07
N THR A 163 3.73 6.70 0.78
CA THR A 163 4.26 6.96 2.12
C THR A 163 5.48 6.07 2.35
N MET A 164 6.60 6.68 2.77
CA MET A 164 7.73 5.93 3.32
C MET A 164 7.55 5.69 4.80
N LEU A 165 7.76 4.45 5.21
CA LEU A 165 7.85 4.06 6.62
C LEU A 165 9.13 4.62 7.21
N ASN A 166 9.09 5.89 7.62
CA ASN A 166 10.17 6.51 8.36
C ASN A 166 9.88 6.48 9.86
N CYS A 167 10.94 6.26 10.64
CA CYS A 167 10.94 6.35 12.09
C CYS A 167 11.95 7.42 12.51
N VAL A 168 11.55 8.32 13.42
CA VAL A 168 12.41 9.43 13.86
C VAL A 168 13.78 8.91 14.34
N GLY A 169 14.85 9.41 13.73
CA GLY A 169 16.23 9.06 14.07
C GLY A 169 16.79 7.80 13.39
N MET A 170 16.04 7.18 12.48
CA MET A 170 16.48 6.03 11.69
C MET A 170 16.70 6.44 10.22
N SER A 171 17.79 5.94 9.62
CA SER A 171 18.05 6.12 8.18
C SER A 171 17.31 5.09 7.35
N ASP A 172 17.30 3.84 7.84
CA ASP A 172 16.54 2.75 7.28
C ASP A 172 15.51 2.25 8.28
N SER A 173 14.28 2.00 7.81
CA SER A 173 13.19 1.51 8.67
C SER A 173 12.18 0.68 7.89
N GLU A 174 11.60 -0.28 8.59
CA GLU A 174 10.59 -1.22 8.11
C GLU A 174 9.27 -1.00 8.85
N PHE A 175 8.18 -1.62 8.39
CA PHE A 175 6.87 -1.54 9.06
C PHE A 175 6.95 -1.88 10.56
N GLU A 176 7.70 -2.93 10.91
CA GLU A 176 7.85 -3.39 12.30
C GLU A 176 8.56 -2.38 13.21
N ASP A 177 9.30 -1.41 12.65
CA ASP A 177 9.91 -0.33 13.42
C ASP A 177 8.89 0.65 14.00
N CYS A 178 7.70 0.73 13.39
CA CYS A 178 6.59 1.53 13.86
C CYS A 178 5.82 0.87 15.02
N LEU A 179 6.10 -0.41 15.32
CA LEU A 179 5.35 -1.20 16.29
C LEU A 179 5.97 -1.11 17.70
N ASP A 180 5.12 -1.23 18.72
CA ASP A 180 5.55 -1.36 20.11
C ASP A 180 6.06 -2.80 20.37
N PRO A 181 7.35 -2.98 20.73
CA PRO A 181 7.90 -4.31 20.98
C PRO A 181 7.22 -5.10 22.10
N SER A 182 6.56 -4.42 23.05
CA SER A 182 5.80 -5.08 24.11
C SER A 182 4.67 -5.96 23.59
N VAL A 183 4.18 -5.70 22.37
CA VAL A 183 3.08 -6.47 21.76
C VAL A 183 3.53 -7.86 21.30
N TYR A 184 4.78 -8.00 20.85
CA TYR A 184 5.26 -9.25 20.26
C TYR A 184 6.39 -9.94 21.02
N LYS A 185 7.08 -9.26 21.96
CA LYS A 185 8.25 -9.84 22.66
C LYS A 185 7.95 -11.19 23.33
N GLN A 186 6.77 -11.33 23.94
CA GLN A 186 6.40 -12.58 24.61
C GLN A 186 6.20 -13.72 23.61
N LYS A 187 5.55 -13.45 22.48
CA LYS A 187 5.38 -14.43 21.39
C LYS A 187 6.72 -14.92 20.85
N ILE A 188 7.69 -14.01 20.70
CA ILE A 188 9.05 -14.35 20.26
C ILE A 188 9.76 -15.24 21.29
N LEU A 189 9.63 -14.91 22.58
CA LEU A 189 10.15 -15.73 23.67
C LEU A 189 9.53 -17.14 23.66
N ASP A 190 8.21 -17.23 23.49
CA ASP A 190 7.48 -18.51 23.53
C ASP A 190 7.83 -19.41 22.34
N ILE A 191 7.97 -18.86 21.14
CA ILE A 191 8.27 -19.64 19.92
C ILE A 191 9.76 -19.98 19.83
N TYR A 192 10.63 -19.00 20.05
CA TYR A 192 12.06 -19.13 19.75
C TYR A 192 12.94 -19.30 20.99
N GLY A 193 12.41 -19.06 22.18
CA GLY A 193 13.21 -18.95 23.40
C GLY A 193 14.21 -17.80 23.32
N VAL A 194 13.82 -16.68 22.69
CA VAL A 194 14.63 -15.48 22.52
C VAL A 194 13.99 -14.35 23.30
N ASP A 195 14.73 -13.82 24.28
CA ASP A 195 14.27 -12.67 25.06
C ASP A 195 14.55 -11.35 24.31
N VAL A 196 13.51 -10.59 24.02
CA VAL A 196 13.64 -9.26 23.39
C VAL A 196 13.75 -8.23 24.50
N ASP A 197 14.94 -8.12 25.09
CA ASP A 197 15.25 -7.14 26.13
C ASP A 197 15.19 -5.73 25.54
N LEU A 198 14.17 -4.97 25.94
CA LEU A 198 13.92 -3.61 25.45
C LEU A 198 14.99 -2.63 25.92
N ASP A 199 15.75 -2.96 26.96
CA ASP A 199 16.84 -2.16 27.46
C ASP A 199 18.18 -2.44 26.78
N SER A 200 18.26 -3.53 26.01
CA SER A 200 19.45 -3.93 25.27
C SER A 200 19.88 -2.86 24.25
N PRO A 201 21.19 -2.52 24.20
CA PRO A 201 21.73 -1.62 23.18
C PRO A 201 21.47 -2.08 21.74
N LYS A 202 21.32 -3.40 21.51
CA LYS A 202 21.00 -3.96 20.19
C LYS A 202 19.59 -3.59 19.73
N ILE A 203 18.61 -3.64 20.64
CA ILE A 203 17.22 -3.24 20.38
C ILE A 203 17.10 -1.71 20.25
N LYS A 204 17.88 -0.96 21.05
CA LYS A 204 17.92 0.51 20.98
C LYS A 204 18.77 1.07 19.83
N SER A 205 19.41 0.21 19.03
CA SER A 205 20.20 0.64 17.88
C SER A 205 19.34 1.29 16.79
N ARG A 206 19.99 2.01 15.88
CA ARG A 206 19.33 2.72 14.75
C ARG A 206 19.19 1.86 13.48
N SER A 207 19.68 0.63 13.51
CA SER A 207 19.46 -0.36 12.44
C SER A 207 17.98 -0.67 12.30
N LYS A 208 17.54 -1.09 11.11
CA LYS A 208 16.16 -1.50 10.84
C LYS A 208 15.77 -2.76 11.63
N TRP A 209 14.46 -3.00 11.79
CA TRP A 209 13.95 -4.05 12.67
C TRP A 209 14.56 -5.44 12.40
N SER A 210 14.59 -5.89 11.15
CA SER A 210 15.13 -7.20 10.75
C SER A 210 16.58 -7.42 11.20
N GLU A 211 17.44 -6.41 11.04
CA GLU A 211 18.84 -6.44 11.49
C GLU A 211 18.96 -6.54 13.01
N ARG A 212 18.16 -5.76 13.75
CA ARG A 212 18.15 -5.80 15.22
C ARG A 212 17.75 -7.18 15.71
N MET A 213 16.72 -7.78 15.12
CA MET A 213 16.26 -9.11 15.49
C MET A 213 17.29 -10.19 15.17
N LYS A 214 17.96 -10.10 14.03
CA LYS A 214 19.07 -11.00 13.68
C LYS A 214 20.19 -10.96 14.72
N ASP A 215 20.57 -9.76 15.17
CA ASP A 215 21.59 -9.57 16.20
C ASP A 215 21.16 -10.14 17.56
N VAL A 216 19.91 -9.94 17.96
CA VAL A 216 19.34 -10.45 19.22
C VAL A 216 19.32 -11.98 19.22
N PHE A 217 18.91 -12.61 18.12
CA PHE A 217 18.93 -14.06 17.97
C PHE A 217 20.35 -14.62 18.09
N LYS A 218 21.31 -14.02 17.36
CA LYS A 218 22.72 -14.45 17.39
C LYS A 218 23.34 -14.29 18.78
N LEU A 219 23.04 -13.20 19.48
CA LEU A 219 23.55 -12.94 20.83
C LEU A 219 23.10 -14.02 21.83
N GLN A 220 21.89 -14.55 21.66
CA GLN A 220 21.34 -15.62 22.49
C GLN A 220 21.63 -17.03 21.93
N GLY A 221 22.59 -17.15 21.02
CA GLY A 221 23.06 -18.43 20.49
C GLY A 221 22.06 -19.12 19.55
N LYS A 222 21.07 -18.40 19.02
CA LYS A 222 20.13 -18.95 18.03
C LYS A 222 20.68 -18.78 16.61
N LEU A 223 20.42 -19.77 15.77
CA LEU A 223 20.68 -19.68 14.34
C LEU A 223 19.66 -18.73 13.69
N TRP A 224 20.13 -17.98 12.69
CA TRP A 224 19.28 -17.14 11.86
C TRP A 224 19.35 -17.65 10.42
N ASN A 225 18.21 -18.09 9.90
CA ASN A 225 18.12 -18.57 8.52
C ASN A 225 17.95 -17.37 7.58
N ASP A 226 19.03 -17.01 6.90
CA ASP A 226 19.12 -15.92 5.91
C ASP A 226 18.43 -16.24 4.57
N ARG A 227 17.71 -17.37 4.45
CA ARG A 227 16.91 -17.63 3.24
C ARG A 227 15.90 -16.51 3.04
N THR A 228 15.99 -15.88 1.88
CA THR A 228 15.05 -14.84 1.46
C THR A 228 13.71 -15.46 1.05
N GLY A 229 12.63 -14.68 1.14
CA GLY A 229 11.27 -15.12 0.83
C GLY A 229 10.55 -15.83 1.98
N ARG A 230 9.57 -16.69 1.67
CA ARG A 230 8.59 -17.24 2.63
C ARG A 230 9.10 -18.35 3.56
N THR A 231 10.41 -18.55 3.67
CA THR A 231 11.01 -19.69 4.39
C THR A 231 12.20 -19.32 5.30
N GLY A 232 12.45 -18.03 5.48
CA GLY A 232 13.49 -17.50 6.37
C GLY A 232 12.98 -17.19 7.77
N THR A 233 13.91 -17.11 8.73
CA THR A 233 13.58 -16.73 10.12
C THR A 233 12.93 -15.35 10.17
N GLU A 234 13.39 -14.42 9.34
CA GLU A 234 12.82 -13.07 9.24
C GLU A 234 11.34 -13.08 8.86
N HIS A 235 10.97 -13.82 7.80
CA HIS A 235 9.59 -13.90 7.33
C HIS A 235 8.66 -14.51 8.39
N ASP A 236 9.09 -15.59 9.05
CA ASP A 236 8.31 -16.22 10.12
C ASP A 236 8.13 -15.30 11.32
N LEU A 237 9.15 -14.51 11.65
CA LEU A 237 9.10 -13.54 12.73
C LEU A 237 8.15 -12.38 12.40
N LYS A 238 8.26 -11.80 11.18
CA LYS A 238 7.34 -10.75 10.71
C LYS A 238 5.89 -11.24 10.71
N ARG A 239 5.64 -12.50 10.34
CA ARG A 239 4.30 -13.12 10.44
C ARG A 239 3.81 -13.18 11.88
N ALA A 240 4.62 -13.67 12.82
CA ALA A 240 4.24 -13.74 14.23
C ALA A 240 3.96 -12.35 14.82
N VAL A 241 4.73 -11.34 14.41
CA VAL A 241 4.49 -9.93 14.78
C VAL A 241 3.16 -9.43 14.23
N ALA A 242 2.88 -9.66 12.93
CA ALA A 242 1.64 -9.25 12.31
C ALA A 242 0.40 -9.91 12.94
N GLU A 243 0.50 -11.19 13.35
CA GLU A 243 -0.54 -11.88 14.12
C GLU A 243 -0.77 -11.19 15.49
N CYS A 244 0.29 -10.80 16.21
CA CYS A 244 0.13 -10.06 17.46
C CYS A 244 -0.51 -8.67 17.25
N VAL A 245 -0.23 -8.00 16.13
CA VAL A 245 -0.92 -6.74 15.77
C VAL A 245 -2.40 -6.99 15.50
N ALA A 246 -2.74 -8.08 14.80
CA ALA A 246 -4.12 -8.44 14.54
C ALA A 246 -4.92 -8.75 15.83
N GLU A 247 -4.28 -9.36 16.82
CA GLU A 247 -4.89 -9.66 18.12
C GLU A 247 -5.08 -8.41 19.00
N LYS A 248 -4.19 -7.41 18.91
CA LYS A 248 -4.18 -6.22 19.79
C LYS A 248 -3.83 -4.94 19.02
N PRO A 249 -4.66 -4.51 18.04
CA PRO A 249 -4.35 -3.36 17.21
C PRO A 249 -4.23 -2.06 18.02
N GLU A 250 -4.97 -1.92 19.13
CA GLU A 250 -5.01 -0.71 19.95
C GLU A 250 -3.71 -0.37 20.68
N ALA A 251 -2.89 -1.37 20.97
CA ALA A 251 -1.62 -1.23 21.69
C ALA A 251 -0.39 -1.43 20.79
N SER A 252 -0.62 -1.62 19.49
CA SER A 252 0.40 -2.11 18.57
C SER A 252 1.40 -1.07 18.07
N LEU A 253 1.05 0.22 18.09
CA LEU A 253 1.91 1.27 17.55
C LEU A 253 2.77 1.93 18.63
N ASN A 254 4.05 2.10 18.30
CA ASN A 254 4.97 2.85 19.13
C ASN A 254 4.67 4.35 19.03
N VAL A 255 4.34 4.98 20.16
CA VAL A 255 3.96 6.40 20.26
C VAL A 255 5.00 7.37 19.70
N HIS A 256 6.28 6.98 19.64
CA HIS A 256 7.37 7.82 19.15
C HIS A 256 7.81 7.51 17.71
N LYS A 257 7.29 6.44 17.11
CA LYS A 257 7.70 5.97 15.76
C LYS A 257 6.53 5.75 14.78
N ARG A 258 5.31 6.14 15.16
CA ARG A 258 4.09 5.96 14.36
C ARG A 258 3.80 7.07 13.35
N ASN A 259 4.67 8.08 13.22
CA ASN A 259 4.41 9.28 12.43
C ASN A 259 4.12 8.98 10.95
N SER A 260 4.79 8.00 10.35
CA SER A 260 4.55 7.58 8.97
C SER A 260 3.21 6.86 8.81
N ILE A 261 2.79 6.07 9.81
CA ILE A 261 1.47 5.42 9.84
C ILE A 261 0.35 6.45 9.99
N ASP A 262 0.50 7.46 10.84
CA ASP A 262 -0.51 8.52 10.99
C ASP A 262 -0.64 9.35 9.69
N ALA A 263 0.48 9.60 9.00
CA ALA A 263 0.48 10.24 7.68
C ALA A 263 -0.19 9.35 6.60
N LEU A 264 0.05 8.03 6.63
CA LEU A 264 -0.61 7.06 5.75
C LEU A 264 -2.13 7.11 5.94
N VAL A 265 -2.62 7.09 7.19
CA VAL A 265 -4.05 7.18 7.48
C VAL A 265 -4.65 8.45 6.89
N SER A 266 -4.01 9.60 7.14
CA SER A 266 -4.44 10.88 6.59
C SER A 266 -4.49 10.89 5.05
N ALA A 267 -3.49 10.28 4.41
CA ALA A 267 -3.43 10.18 2.95
C ALA A 267 -4.52 9.27 2.37
N LEU A 268 -4.80 8.14 3.04
CA LEU A 268 -5.87 7.22 2.64
C LEU A 268 -7.26 7.83 2.82
N GLU A 269 -7.50 8.54 3.93
CA GLU A 269 -8.74 9.28 4.16
C GLU A 269 -8.96 10.34 3.08
N ALA A 270 -7.91 11.10 2.74
CA ALA A 270 -7.96 12.06 1.65
C ALA A 270 -8.24 11.38 0.28
N LEU A 271 -7.66 10.20 0.04
CA LEU A 271 -7.86 9.43 -1.18
C LEU A 271 -9.33 9.00 -1.35
N ILE A 272 -9.96 8.49 -0.29
CA ILE A 272 -11.35 8.02 -0.33
C ILE A 272 -12.36 9.17 -0.27
N SER A 273 -12.01 10.30 0.36
CA SER A 273 -12.85 11.50 0.44
C SER A 273 -13.11 12.17 -0.92
N ILE A 274 -12.32 11.83 -1.95
CA ILE A 274 -12.52 12.33 -3.32
C ILE A 274 -13.91 11.93 -3.86
N GLU A 275 -14.50 10.82 -3.40
CA GLU A 275 -15.84 10.37 -3.82
C GLU A 275 -16.99 11.12 -3.11
N ALA A 276 -16.71 11.79 -1.98
CA ALA A 276 -17.72 12.48 -1.18
C ALA A 276 -18.05 13.91 -1.67
N ARG A 277 -17.39 14.39 -2.73
CA ARG A 277 -17.61 15.70 -3.35
C ARG A 277 -18.21 15.54 -4.75
#